data_AF-A0A940B0M7-F1
#
_entry.id   AF-A0A940B0M7-F1
#
_cell.length_a   1.000
_cell.length_b   1.000
_cell.length_c   1.000
_cell.angle_alpha   90.00
_cell.angle_beta   90.00
_cell.angle_gamma   90.00
#
_symmetry.space_group_name_H-M   'P 1'
#
loop_
_entity.id
_entity.type
_entity.pdbx_description
1 polymer ?
#
loop_
_entity_poly.entity_id
_entity_poly.type
_entity_poly.pdbx_seq_one_letter_code
_entity_poly.pdbx_strand_id
1 'polypeptide(L)'
;MKIKKKEKKKQNSLIKNICIVYSAMFKRYRSAPWLVALYIAVSVAMPFLTTLTPSLAIAGITSGSIKTFLIYSTAAVTAFCVLSALKGFCNTKMMSKHAYTRIGVFMMNFFKKTILTDYLNIEPQPKQKLMGKAVNAVNSDYEGAQNLSRLGLEMIIILFGITIYGTAIFMLDWKILLVMLGMFIADILLR
;
A
#
# COMPACT_ATOMS: atom_id res chain seq x y z
N MET A 1 8.81 -14.24 48.33
CA MET A 1 8.51 -14.45 46.91
C MET A 1 7.93 -13.17 46.31
N LYS A 2 8.76 -12.30 45.71
CA LYS A 2 8.33 -10.99 45.18
C LYS A 2 7.66 -11.17 43.81
N ILE A 3 6.35 -10.95 43.76
CA ILE A 3 5.55 -10.93 42.53
C ILE A 3 6.03 -9.72 41.69
N LYS A 4 6.85 -9.97 40.66
CA LYS A 4 7.23 -8.95 39.68
C LYS A 4 5.96 -8.43 39.01
N LYS A 5 5.66 -7.13 39.19
CA LYS A 5 4.66 -6.39 38.41
C LYS A 5 4.80 -6.77 36.94
N LYS A 6 3.74 -7.35 36.34
CA LYS A 6 3.60 -7.45 34.89
C LYS A 6 3.61 -6.02 34.35
N GLU A 7 4.74 -5.55 33.84
CA GLU A 7 4.76 -4.37 32.98
C GLU A 7 3.79 -4.64 31.82
N LYS A 8 2.70 -3.87 31.76
CA LYS A 8 1.82 -3.84 30.60
C LYS A 8 2.68 -3.42 29.41
N LYS A 9 3.15 -4.38 28.61
CA LYS A 9 3.82 -4.11 27.34
C LYS A 9 2.91 -3.21 26.53
N LYS A 10 3.32 -1.96 26.33
CA LYS A 10 2.61 -0.97 25.51
C LYS A 10 2.50 -1.56 24.11
N GLN A 11 1.31 -2.04 23.75
CA GLN A 11 1.04 -2.50 22.40
C GLN A 11 1.29 -1.32 21.47
N ASN A 12 2.19 -1.50 20.51
CA ASN A 12 2.40 -0.48 19.50
C ASN A 12 1.13 -0.37 18.66
N SER A 13 0.68 0.86 18.42
CA SER A 13 -0.36 1.15 17.43
C SER A 13 0.03 0.57 16.07
N LEU A 14 -0.96 0.12 15.30
CA LEU A 14 -0.79 -0.40 13.95
C LEU A 14 0.00 0.57 13.06
N ILE A 15 -0.32 1.87 13.16
CA ILE A 15 0.36 2.95 12.43
C ILE A 15 1.85 2.99 12.80
N LYS A 16 2.16 2.88 14.10
CA LYS A 16 3.55 2.88 14.56
C LYS A 16 4.32 1.68 14.01
N ASN A 17 3.69 0.50 13.93
CA ASN A 17 4.32 -0.68 13.35
C ASN A 17 4.57 -0.50 11.84
N ILE A 18 3.62 0.09 11.10
CA ILE A 18 3.80 0.45 9.69
C ILE A 18 5.02 1.39 9.55
N CYS A 19 5.08 2.48 10.34
CA CYS A 19 6.20 3.42 10.31
C CYS A 19 7.55 2.74 10.62
N ILE A 20 7.59 1.79 11.56
CA ILE A 20 8.80 1.04 11.88
C ILE A 20 9.27 0.22 10.67
N VAL A 21 8.37 -0.49 10.00
CA VAL A 21 8.72 -1.30 8.82
C VAL A 21 9.19 -0.42 7.67
N TYR A 22 8.50 0.69 7.40
CA TYR A 22 8.92 1.65 6.37
C TYR A 22 10.25 2.32 6.70
N SER A 23 10.48 2.70 7.95
CA SER A 23 11.76 3.27 8.38
C SER A 23 12.91 2.27 8.17
N ALA A 24 12.69 0.98 8.49
CA ALA A 24 13.67 -0.07 8.22
C ALA A 24 13.94 -0.24 6.71
N MET A 25 12.89 -0.18 5.88
CA MET A 25 13.02 -0.26 4.43
C MET A 25 13.78 0.93 3.85
N PHE A 26 13.48 2.16 4.28
CA PHE A 26 14.13 3.39 3.80
C PHE A 26 15.59 3.49 4.24
N LYS A 27 15.91 3.00 5.45
CA LYS A 27 17.31 2.91 5.90
C LYS A 27 18.12 1.92 5.07
N ARG A 28 17.53 0.79 4.69
CA ARG A 28 18.21 -0.24 3.89
C ARG A 28 18.33 0.15 2.41
N TYR A 29 17.30 0.77 1.84
CA TYR A 29 17.23 1.10 0.43
C TYR A 29 16.95 2.58 0.25
N ARG A 30 17.99 3.35 -0.11
CA ARG A 30 17.86 4.79 -0.35
C ARG A 30 16.94 5.14 -1.53
N SER A 31 16.74 4.19 -2.46
CA SER A 31 15.80 4.33 -3.58
C SER A 31 14.34 4.04 -3.21
N ALA A 32 14.07 3.44 -2.04
CA ALA A 32 12.72 3.05 -1.64
C ALA A 32 11.74 4.22 -1.45
N PRO A 33 12.08 5.38 -0.84
CA PRO A 33 11.10 6.47 -0.70
C PRO A 33 10.66 7.02 -2.06
N TRP A 34 11.58 7.15 -3.02
CA TRP A 34 11.24 7.58 -4.38
C TRP A 34 10.36 6.58 -5.11
N LEU A 35 10.63 5.28 -4.93
CA LEU A 35 9.82 4.23 -5.53
C LEU A 35 8.41 4.20 -4.92
N VAL A 36 8.27 4.45 -3.62
CA VAL A 36 6.98 4.59 -2.92
C VAL A 36 6.21 5.79 -3.47
N ALA A 37 6.84 6.96 -3.56
CA ALA A 37 6.21 8.16 -4.10
C ALA A 37 5.75 7.96 -5.56
N LEU A 38 6.62 7.38 -6.41
CA LEU A 38 6.29 7.08 -7.80
C LEU A 38 5.13 6.09 -7.90
N TYR A 39 5.14 5.03 -7.09
CA TYR A 39 4.06 4.04 -7.10
C TYR A 39 2.71 4.63 -6.66
N ILE A 40 2.72 5.51 -5.65
CA ILE A 40 1.51 6.24 -5.23
C ILE A 40 1.00 7.12 -6.38
N ALA A 41 1.87 7.94 -6.98
CA ALA A 41 1.49 8.84 -8.08
C ALA A 41 0.89 8.06 -9.27
N VAL A 42 1.54 6.99 -9.70
CA VAL A 42 1.07 6.13 -10.80
C VAL A 42 -0.25 5.44 -10.46
N SER A 43 -0.39 4.95 -9.23
CA SER A 43 -1.61 4.26 -8.80
C SER A 43 -2.82 5.19 -8.71
N VAL A 44 -2.61 6.44 -8.31
CA VAL A 44 -3.66 7.47 -8.29
C VAL A 44 -3.92 8.04 -9.69
N ALA A 45 -2.93 8.10 -10.58
CA ALA A 45 -3.15 8.57 -11.95
C ALA A 45 -3.97 7.60 -12.81
N MET A 46 -3.93 6.29 -12.51
CA MET A 46 -4.57 5.26 -13.34
C MET A 46 -6.07 5.47 -13.53
N PRO A 47 -6.87 5.66 -12.46
CA PRO A 47 -8.31 5.85 -12.62
C PRO A 47 -8.68 7.10 -13.44
N PHE A 48 -7.91 8.20 -13.34
CA PHE A 48 -8.10 9.37 -14.21
C PHE A 48 -7.95 9.02 -15.69
N LEU A 49 -6.97 8.18 -16.02
CA LEU A 49 -6.80 7.75 -17.40
C LEU A 49 -7.98 6.92 -17.88
N THR A 50 -8.50 6.03 -17.03
CA THR A 50 -9.68 5.21 -17.36
C THR A 50 -10.95 6.03 -17.54
N THR A 51 -11.13 7.12 -16.78
CA THR A 51 -12.29 8.01 -16.93
C THR A 51 -12.15 8.97 -18.12
N LEU A 52 -10.93 9.38 -18.45
CA LEU A 52 -10.67 10.26 -19.60
C LEU A 52 -10.73 9.53 -20.95
N THR A 53 -10.45 8.22 -20.97
CA THR A 53 -10.46 7.40 -22.20
C THR A 53 -11.76 7.52 -23.00
N PRO A 54 -12.97 7.30 -22.41
CA PRO A 54 -14.22 7.47 -23.15
C PRO A 54 -14.47 8.93 -23.56
N SER A 55 -14.06 9.91 -22.75
CA SER A 55 -14.20 11.33 -23.10
C SER A 55 -13.36 11.71 -24.33
N LEU A 56 -12.12 11.22 -24.42
CA LEU A 56 -11.25 11.41 -25.59
C LEU A 56 -11.79 10.72 -26.83
N ALA A 57 -12.37 9.52 -26.67
CA ALA A 57 -13.02 8.82 -27.77
C ALA A 57 -14.20 9.62 -28.34
N ILE A 58 -15.06 10.16 -27.46
CA ILE A 58 -16.20 11.01 -27.86
C ILE A 58 -15.70 12.27 -28.57
N ALA A 59 -14.71 12.97 -28.01
CA ALA A 59 -14.13 14.17 -28.64
C ALA A 59 -13.56 13.87 -30.05
N GLY A 60 -12.94 12.69 -30.22
CA GLY A 60 -12.48 12.22 -31.51
C GLY A 60 -13.61 12.01 -32.51
N ILE A 61 -14.72 11.40 -32.08
CA ILE A 61 -15.90 11.20 -32.94
C ILE A 61 -16.53 12.55 -33.31
N THR A 62 -16.68 13.47 -32.35
CA THR A 62 -17.29 14.79 -32.57
C THR A 62 -16.50 15.65 -33.56
N SER A 63 -15.18 15.44 -33.68
CA SER A 63 -14.35 16.18 -34.64
C SER A 63 -14.62 15.83 -36.12
N GLY A 64 -15.41 14.80 -36.42
CA GLY A 64 -15.85 14.44 -37.77
C GLY A 64 -14.76 13.87 -38.69
N SER A 65 -13.51 13.78 -38.24
CA SER A 65 -12.39 13.22 -38.98
C SER A 65 -11.92 11.89 -38.39
N ILE A 66 -11.82 10.86 -39.23
CA ILE A 66 -11.31 9.54 -38.85
C ILE A 66 -9.85 9.64 -38.33
N LYS A 67 -9.06 10.57 -38.88
CA LYS A 67 -7.66 10.75 -38.50
C LYS A 67 -7.52 11.24 -37.06
N THR A 68 -8.33 12.22 -36.65
CA THR A 68 -8.32 12.76 -35.28
C THR A 68 -8.84 11.73 -34.28
N PHE A 69 -9.87 10.96 -34.63
CA PHE A 69 -10.34 9.84 -33.80
C PHE A 69 -9.26 8.79 -33.57
N LEU A 70 -8.55 8.37 -34.62
CA LEU A 70 -7.46 7.39 -34.51
C LEU A 70 -6.32 7.93 -33.62
N ILE A 71 -5.93 9.19 -33.81
CA ILE A 71 -4.85 9.81 -33.01
C ILE A 71 -5.23 9.84 -31.52
N TYR A 72 -6.42 10.32 -31.17
CA TYR A 72 -6.84 10.38 -29.76
C TYR A 72 -6.98 9.00 -29.12
N SER A 73 -7.54 8.04 -29.85
CA SER A 73 -7.70 6.66 -29.34
C SER A 73 -6.34 5.98 -29.15
N THR A 74 -5.44 6.07 -30.14
CA THR A 74 -4.09 5.52 -30.02
C THR A 74 -3.30 6.20 -28.91
N ALA A 75 -3.40 7.52 -28.76
CA ALA A 75 -2.76 8.23 -27.66
C ALA A 75 -3.25 7.77 -26.28
N ALA A 76 -4.58 7.62 -26.11
CA ALA A 76 -5.17 7.16 -24.86
C ALA A 76 -4.72 5.73 -24.50
N VAL A 77 -4.78 4.80 -25.48
CA VAL A 77 -4.33 3.41 -25.29
C VAL A 77 -2.84 3.35 -24.98
N THR A 78 -2.01 4.11 -25.70
CA THR A 78 -0.56 4.13 -25.46
C THR A 78 -0.25 4.67 -24.07
N ALA A 79 -0.89 5.75 -23.64
CA ALA A 79 -0.73 6.30 -22.30
C ALA A 79 -1.14 5.27 -21.23
N PHE A 80 -2.24 4.54 -21.46
CA PHE A 80 -2.71 3.48 -20.55
C PHE A 80 -1.72 2.33 -20.45
N CYS A 81 -1.19 1.86 -21.57
CA CYS A 81 -0.17 0.81 -21.61
C CYS A 81 1.11 1.23 -20.88
N VAL A 82 1.61 2.44 -21.14
CA VAL A 82 2.81 2.97 -20.48
C VAL A 82 2.61 3.06 -18.97
N LEU A 83 1.49 3.62 -18.52
CA LEU A 83 1.20 3.77 -17.09
C LEU A 83 1.00 2.40 -16.41
N SER A 84 0.36 1.45 -17.10
CA SER A 84 0.19 0.06 -16.64
C SER A 84 1.52 -0.67 -16.49
N ALA A 85 2.39 -0.56 -17.49
CA ALA A 85 3.74 -1.14 -17.45
C ALA A 85 4.56 -0.52 -16.31
N LEU A 86 4.49 0.80 -16.14
CA LEU A 86 5.18 1.51 -15.06
C LEU A 86 4.67 1.08 -13.69
N LYS A 87 3.35 0.93 -13.52
CA LYS A 87 2.74 0.41 -12.28
C LYS A 87 3.23 -1.00 -11.99
N GLY A 88 3.23 -1.88 -13.00
CA GLY A 88 3.73 -3.25 -12.88
C GLY A 88 5.19 -3.30 -12.46
N PHE A 89 6.06 -2.53 -13.12
CA PHE A 89 7.47 -2.41 -12.78
C PHE A 89 7.69 -1.95 -11.33
N CYS A 90 7.00 -0.88 -10.93
CA CYS A 90 7.04 -0.36 -9.56
C CYS A 90 6.57 -1.43 -8.56
N ASN A 91 5.47 -2.12 -8.84
CA ASN A 91 4.94 -3.17 -7.97
C ASN A 91 5.93 -4.31 -7.77
N THR A 92 6.52 -4.83 -8.86
CA THR A 92 7.52 -5.91 -8.78
C THR A 92 8.73 -5.48 -7.96
N LYS A 93 9.27 -4.29 -8.21
CA LYS A 93 10.41 -3.76 -7.43
C LYS A 93 10.03 -3.57 -5.97
N MET A 94 8.83 -3.05 -5.69
CA MET A 94 8.36 -2.83 -4.32
C MET A 94 8.21 -4.15 -3.56
N MET A 95 7.62 -5.17 -4.20
CA MET A 95 7.46 -6.50 -3.62
C MET A 95 8.81 -7.10 -3.23
N SER A 96 9.83 -7.01 -4.09
CA SER A 96 11.19 -7.42 -3.74
C SER A 96 11.74 -6.63 -2.55
N LYS A 97 11.56 -5.30 -2.50
CA LYS A 97 12.06 -4.47 -1.39
C LYS A 97 11.38 -4.81 -0.06
N HIS A 98 10.07 -5.09 -0.06
CA HIS A 98 9.35 -5.56 1.12
C HIS A 98 9.89 -6.92 1.60
N ALA A 99 9.99 -7.90 0.71
CA ALA A 99 10.47 -9.24 1.03
C ALA A 99 11.91 -9.24 1.54
N TYR A 100 12.82 -8.56 0.85
CA TYR A 100 14.20 -8.49 1.30
C TYR A 100 14.32 -7.75 2.62
N THR A 101 13.54 -6.68 2.88
CA THR A 101 13.54 -5.99 4.17
C THR A 101 13.08 -6.92 5.30
N ARG A 102 12.01 -7.71 5.09
CA ARG A 102 11.57 -8.76 6.03
C ARG A 102 12.72 -9.72 6.35
N ILE A 103 13.34 -10.30 5.33
CA ILE A 103 14.40 -11.31 5.50
C ILE A 103 15.65 -10.68 6.14
N GLY A 104 16.27 -9.70 5.48
CA GLY A 104 17.59 -9.22 5.89
C GLY A 104 17.61 -8.26 7.09
N VAL A 105 16.46 -7.73 7.53
CA VAL A 105 16.40 -6.91 8.76
C VAL A 105 15.66 -7.66 9.85
N PHE A 106 14.38 -7.95 9.64
CA PHE A 106 13.53 -8.48 10.72
C PHE A 106 13.86 -9.94 11.05
N MET A 107 14.00 -10.80 10.04
CA MET A 107 14.34 -12.21 10.24
C MET A 107 15.78 -12.37 10.76
N MET A 108 16.75 -11.62 10.21
CA MET A 108 18.13 -11.64 10.72
C MET A 108 18.27 -11.14 12.16
N ASN A 109 17.59 -10.05 12.52
CA ASN A 109 17.58 -9.57 13.90
C ASN A 109 16.89 -10.57 14.84
N PHE A 110 15.84 -11.25 14.37
CA PHE A 110 15.19 -12.33 15.11
C PHE A 110 16.16 -13.49 15.35
N PHE A 111 16.81 -14.03 14.32
CA PHE A 111 17.79 -15.11 14.48
C PHE A 111 18.94 -14.72 15.40
N LYS A 112 19.53 -13.54 15.20
CA LYS A 112 20.59 -13.02 16.06
C LYS A 112 20.14 -12.97 17.52
N LYS A 113 18.91 -12.52 17.77
CA LYS A 113 18.39 -12.47 19.14
C LYS A 113 18.14 -13.85 19.72
N THR A 114 17.58 -14.77 18.94
CA THR A 114 17.25 -16.12 19.39
C THR A 114 18.51 -16.93 19.73
N ILE A 115 19.55 -16.85 18.89
CA ILE A 115 20.82 -17.58 19.12
C ILE A 115 21.57 -17.04 20.35
N LEU A 116 21.50 -15.72 20.59
CA LEU A 116 22.20 -15.08 21.72
C LEU A 116 21.42 -15.10 23.04
N THR A 117 20.24 -15.72 23.09
CA THR A 117 19.40 -15.72 24.29
C THR A 117 19.60 -17.02 25.07
N ASP A 118 19.87 -16.91 26.37
CA ASP A 118 20.03 -18.07 27.25
C ASP A 118 18.82 -19.00 27.25
N TYR A 119 19.06 -20.27 27.52
CA TYR A 119 18.04 -21.31 27.54
C TYR A 119 16.90 -21.02 28.54
N LEU A 120 17.24 -20.51 29.73
CA LEU A 120 16.28 -20.05 30.76
C LEU A 120 15.33 -18.94 30.26
N ASN A 121 15.70 -18.26 29.18
CA ASN A 121 14.93 -17.23 28.51
C ASN A 121 14.18 -17.69 27.26
N ILE A 122 14.29 -18.97 26.90
CA ILE A 122 13.59 -19.56 25.76
C ILE A 122 12.58 -20.60 26.21
N GLU A 123 12.98 -21.49 27.11
CA GLU A 123 12.22 -22.69 27.49
C GLU A 123 10.85 -22.42 28.13
N PRO A 124 10.68 -21.42 29.03
CA PRO A 124 9.40 -21.22 29.70
C PRO A 124 8.26 -21.03 28.69
N GLN A 125 7.14 -21.74 28.89
CA GLN A 125 5.94 -21.67 28.05
C GLN A 125 5.50 -20.23 27.65
N PRO A 126 5.49 -19.22 28.55
CA PRO A 126 5.14 -17.85 28.13
C PRO A 126 6.13 -17.22 27.14
N LYS A 127 7.42 -17.59 27.22
CA LYS A 127 8.47 -17.12 26.32
C LYS A 127 8.42 -17.86 24.98
N GLN A 128 8.14 -19.17 24.97
CA GLN A 128 7.89 -19.92 23.75
C GLN A 128 6.69 -19.36 22.96
N LYS A 129 5.58 -19.02 23.64
CA LYS A 129 4.42 -18.38 23.00
C LYS A 129 4.77 -17.02 22.39
N LEU A 130 5.63 -16.24 23.04
CA LEU A 130 6.12 -14.98 22.49
C LEU A 130 7.02 -15.21 21.28
N MET A 131 7.88 -16.24 21.33
CA MET A 131 8.75 -16.61 20.22
C MET A 131 7.94 -17.09 19.01
N GLY A 132 6.91 -17.92 19.20
CA GLY A 132 6.00 -18.33 18.13
C GLY A 132 5.31 -17.14 17.46
N LYS A 133 4.88 -16.13 18.24
CA LYS A 133 4.35 -14.87 17.67
C LYS A 133 5.40 -14.10 16.87
N ALA A 134 6.64 -14.07 17.35
CA ALA A 134 7.73 -13.42 16.64
C ALA A 134 8.08 -14.13 15.33
N VAL A 135 8.07 -15.47 15.31
CA VAL A 135 8.24 -16.29 14.10
C VAL A 135 7.13 -15.96 13.09
N ASN A 136 5.87 -15.99 13.50
CA ASN A 136 4.75 -15.66 12.60
C ASN A 136 4.85 -14.23 12.04
N ALA A 137 5.42 -13.29 12.80
CA ALA A 137 5.62 -11.92 12.34
C ALA A 137 6.72 -11.76 11.25
N VAL A 138 7.63 -12.73 11.11
CA VAL A 138 8.78 -12.63 10.18
C VAL A 138 8.83 -13.73 9.12
N ASN A 139 8.12 -14.85 9.31
CA ASN A 139 8.29 -16.06 8.51
C ASN A 139 7.45 -16.12 7.23
N SER A 140 6.41 -15.29 7.10
CA SER A 140 5.49 -15.34 5.96
C SER A 140 5.60 -14.10 5.07
N ASP A 141 5.36 -14.29 3.78
CA ASP A 141 5.23 -13.21 2.80
C ASP A 141 3.85 -12.54 2.85
N TYR A 142 2.84 -13.28 3.30
CA TYR A 142 1.44 -12.85 3.39
C TYR A 142 1.01 -12.44 4.79
N GLU A 143 1.89 -12.55 5.78
CA GLU A 143 1.63 -12.15 7.16
C GLU A 143 2.77 -11.29 7.72
N GLY A 144 2.55 -10.71 8.90
CA GLY A 144 3.60 -10.01 9.64
C GLY A 144 4.13 -8.76 8.95
N ALA A 145 5.46 -8.55 9.00
CA ALA A 145 6.10 -7.30 8.59
C ALA A 145 5.93 -6.98 7.09
N GLN A 146 6.02 -7.97 6.21
CA GLN A 146 5.90 -7.75 4.77
C GLN A 146 4.48 -7.34 4.39
N ASN A 147 3.47 -8.09 4.86
CA ASN A 147 2.08 -7.78 4.60
C ASN A 147 1.67 -6.43 5.22
N LEU A 148 2.18 -6.12 6.41
CA LEU A 148 1.94 -4.82 7.05
C LEU A 148 2.46 -3.65 6.22
N SER A 149 3.65 -3.78 5.61
CA SER A 149 4.15 -2.75 4.70
C SER A 149 3.34 -2.63 3.41
N ARG A 150 2.91 -3.77 2.84
CA ARG A 150 2.09 -3.81 1.63
C ARG A 150 0.71 -3.19 1.83
N LEU A 151 -0.04 -3.67 2.83
CA LEU A 151 -1.36 -3.13 3.17
C LEU A 151 -1.27 -1.67 3.63
N GLY A 152 -0.19 -1.31 4.34
CA GLY A 152 0.08 0.08 4.68
C GLY A 152 0.24 0.97 3.44
N LEU A 153 0.87 0.47 2.37
CA LEU A 153 0.99 1.20 1.10
C LEU A 153 -0.37 1.36 0.42
N GLU A 154 -1.12 0.26 0.33
CA GLU A 154 -2.46 0.24 -0.28
C GLU A 154 -3.40 1.22 0.44
N MET A 155 -3.36 1.24 1.77
CA MET A 155 -4.14 2.19 2.56
C MET A 155 -3.77 3.64 2.24
N ILE A 156 -2.46 3.96 2.14
CA ILE A 156 -2.00 5.30 1.77
C ILE A 156 -2.50 5.67 0.37
N ILE A 157 -2.41 4.76 -0.60
CA ILE A 157 -2.88 4.99 -1.98
C ILE A 157 -4.38 5.25 -2.01
N ILE A 158 -5.18 4.48 -1.27
CA ILE A 158 -6.63 4.68 -1.19
C ILE A 158 -6.94 6.04 -0.57
N LEU A 159 -6.23 6.41 0.50
CA LEU A 159 -6.45 7.68 1.20
C LEU A 159 -6.10 8.88 0.30
N PHE A 160 -4.97 8.84 -0.41
CA PHE A 160 -4.61 9.84 -1.43
C PHE A 160 -5.57 9.83 -2.63
N GLY A 161 -6.03 8.65 -3.05
CA GLY A 161 -7.01 8.53 -4.11
C GLY A 161 -8.29 9.26 -3.72
N ILE A 162 -8.90 8.91 -2.59
CA ILE A 162 -10.14 9.53 -2.11
C ILE A 162 -9.99 11.04 -1.97
N THR A 163 -8.88 11.53 -1.42
CA THR A 163 -8.67 12.99 -1.30
C THR A 163 -8.56 13.65 -2.66
N ILE A 164 -7.75 13.10 -3.58
CA ILE A 164 -7.56 13.69 -4.91
C ILE A 164 -8.84 13.62 -5.74
N TYR A 165 -9.53 12.47 -5.81
CA TYR A 165 -10.82 12.35 -6.52
C TYR A 165 -11.90 13.20 -5.87
N GLY A 166 -11.99 13.19 -4.53
CA GLY A 166 -12.95 13.99 -3.79
C GLY A 166 -12.78 15.48 -4.08
N THR A 167 -11.54 15.97 -4.08
CA THR A 167 -11.25 17.37 -4.44
C THR A 167 -11.54 17.68 -5.90
N ALA A 168 -11.18 16.80 -6.83
CA ALA A 168 -11.45 16.99 -8.26
C ALA A 168 -12.96 17.10 -8.56
N ILE A 169 -13.77 16.26 -7.93
CA ILE A 169 -15.23 16.29 -8.08
C ILE A 169 -15.82 17.52 -7.40
N PHE A 170 -15.33 17.88 -6.21
CA PHE A 170 -15.76 19.09 -5.52
C PHE A 170 -15.51 20.36 -6.35
N MET A 171 -14.39 20.42 -7.08
CA MET A 171 -14.11 21.51 -8.01
C MET A 171 -15.03 21.52 -9.26
N LEU A 172 -15.54 20.36 -9.67
CA LEU A 172 -16.37 20.21 -10.86
C LEU A 172 -17.82 20.61 -10.57
N ASP A 173 -18.46 19.95 -9.60
CA ASP A 173 -19.76 20.36 -9.04
C ASP A 173 -19.99 19.63 -7.70
N TRP A 174 -20.17 20.40 -6.62
CA TRP A 174 -20.44 19.86 -5.29
C TRP A 174 -21.74 19.03 -5.21
N LYS A 175 -22.70 19.26 -6.11
CA LYS A 175 -23.96 18.50 -6.17
C LYS A 175 -23.73 17.04 -6.55
N ILE A 176 -22.76 16.77 -7.44
CA ILE A 176 -22.40 15.40 -7.85
C ILE A 176 -21.87 14.63 -6.64
N LEU A 177 -21.07 15.30 -5.80
CA LEU A 177 -20.54 14.72 -4.57
C LEU A 177 -21.68 14.30 -3.60
N LEU A 178 -22.69 15.16 -3.43
CA LEU A 178 -23.85 14.88 -2.59
C LEU A 178 -24.64 13.66 -3.07
N VAL A 179 -24.88 13.56 -4.39
CA VAL A 179 -25.61 12.42 -4.96
C VAL A 179 -24.84 11.11 -4.75
N MET A 180 -23.53 11.09 -5.00
CA MET A 180 -22.71 9.89 -4.75
C MET A 180 -22.71 9.49 -3.28
N LEU A 181 -22.65 10.45 -2.36
CA LEU A 181 -22.69 10.19 -0.92
C LEU A 181 -24.05 9.58 -0.53
N GLY A 182 -25.15 10.10 -1.09
CA GLY A 182 -26.48 9.52 -0.95
C GLY A 182 -26.56 8.08 -1.46
N MET A 183 -26.03 7.80 -2.65
CA MET A 183 -25.98 6.45 -3.22
C MET A 183 -25.15 5.49 -2.34
N PHE A 184 -24.02 5.96 -1.80
CA PHE A 184 -23.17 5.17 -0.90
C PHE A 184 -23.87 4.82 0.42
N ILE A 185 -24.57 5.78 1.02
CA ILE A 185 -25.36 5.53 2.25
C ILE A 185 -26.49 4.54 1.95
N ALA A 186 -27.20 4.72 0.84
CA ALA A 186 -28.27 3.81 0.44
C ALA A 186 -27.75 2.38 0.21
N ASP A 187 -26.59 2.23 -0.46
CA ASP A 187 -25.93 0.94 -0.67
C ASP A 187 -25.58 0.26 0.66
N ILE A 188 -25.03 1.01 1.64
CA ILE A 188 -24.75 0.48 2.98
C ILE A 188 -26.02 0.04 3.71
N LEU A 189 -27.11 0.80 3.60
CA LEU A 189 -28.36 0.50 4.28
C LEU A 189 -29.11 -0.69 3.67
N LEU A 190 -28.93 -0.92 2.36
CA LEU A 190 -29.53 -2.05 1.63
C LEU A 190 -28.73 -3.36 1.75
N ARG A 191 -27.52 -3.32 2.32
CA ARG A 191 -26.61 -4.46 2.47
C ARG A 191 -26.70 -5.10 3.84
#